data_AF-A0A5K1H932-F1
#
_entry.id   AF-A0A5K1H932-F1
#
_cell.length_a   1.000
_cell.length_b   1.000
_cell.length_c   1.000
_cell.angle_alpha   90.00
_cell.angle_beta   90.00
_cell.angle_gamma   90.00
#
_symmetry.space_group_name_H-M   'P 1'
#
loop_
_entity.id
_entity.type
_entity.pdbx_description
1 polymer ?
#
loop_
_entity_poly.entity_id
_entity_poly.type
_entity_poly.pdbx_seq_one_letter_code
_entity_poly.pdbx_strand_id
1 'polypeptide(L)' 'YATSRIMIKGPGLGRDAALRAIRRSGILLNFVRDVTPMPHNGCRPPKKRRV' A
#
# COMPACT_ATOMS: atom_id res chain seq x y z
N TYR A 1 -0.91 7.64 24.39
CA TYR A 1 -0.49 7.79 22.98
C TYR A 1 -1.22 6.74 22.15
N ALA A 2 -1.92 7.14 21.07
CA ALA A 2 -2.62 6.19 20.22
C ALA A 2 -1.64 5.58 19.19
N THR A 3 -1.42 4.27 19.27
CA THR A 3 -0.61 3.52 18.30
C THR A 3 -1.42 3.24 17.03
N SER A 4 -0.87 3.53 15.85
CA SER A 4 -1.55 3.34 14.57
C SER A 4 -1.03 2.11 13.81
N ARG A 5 -1.92 1.53 12.99
CA ARG A 5 -1.63 0.39 12.11
C ARG A 5 -1.80 0.83 10.67
N ILE A 6 -0.80 0.61 9.83
CA ILE A 6 -0.86 0.97 8.41
C ILE A 6 -1.06 -0.28 7.57
N MET A 7 -2.08 -0.25 6.70
CA MET A 7 -2.33 -1.26 5.67
C MET A 7 -2.20 -0.60 4.30
N ILE A 8 -1.27 -1.08 3.48
CA ILE A 8 -0.99 -0.52 2.15
C ILE A 8 -1.52 -1.46 1.09
N LYS A 9 -2.20 -0.93 0.08
CA LYS A 9 -2.73 -1.71 -1.04
C LYS A 9 -2.28 -1.12 -2.37
N GLY A 10 -1.77 -1.99 -3.24
CA GLY A 10 -1.46 -1.68 -4.63
C GLY A 10 -0.01 -1.20 -4.85
N PRO A 11 0.48 -1.35 -6.09
CA PRO A 11 1.75 -0.78 -6.53
C PRO A 11 1.59 0.73 -6.84
N GLY A 12 2.64 1.52 -6.61
CA GLY A 12 2.67 2.93 -7.00
C GLY A 12 3.77 3.75 -6.31
N LEU A 13 4.16 4.86 -6.94
CA LEU A 13 5.23 5.76 -6.48
C LEU A 13 4.92 6.44 -5.14
N GLY A 14 3.63 6.61 -4.81
CA GLY A 14 3.20 7.31 -3.60
C GLY A 14 3.36 6.52 -2.30
N ARG A 15 3.74 5.25 -2.38
CA ARG A 15 3.78 4.35 -1.22
C ARG A 15 4.77 4.79 -0.14
N ASP A 16 6.01 5.07 -0.53
CA ASP A 16 7.05 5.49 0.40
C ASP A 16 6.87 6.94 0.85
N ALA A 17 6.36 7.79 -0.05
CA ALA A 17 6.05 9.18 0.27
C ALA A 17 4.98 9.27 1.38
N ALA A 18 3.91 8.49 1.28
CA ALA A 18 2.86 8.43 2.29
C ALA A 18 3.39 7.93 3.65
N LEU A 19 4.19 6.87 3.66
CA LEU A 19 4.81 6.36 4.89
C LEU A 19 5.71 7.39 5.57
N ARG A 20 6.52 8.11 4.79
CA ARG A 20 7.39 9.18 5.31
C ARG A 20 6.60 10.33 5.91
N ALA A 21 5.50 10.75 5.26
CA ALA A 21 4.62 11.79 5.76
C ALA A 21 3.96 11.39 7.08
N ILE A 22 3.45 10.17 7.19
CA ILE A 22 2.83 9.66 8.43
C ILE A 22 3.86 9.53 9.56
N ARG A 23 5.09 9.12 9.25
CA ARG A 23 6.16 9.09 10.26
C ARG A 23 6.53 10.50 10.72
N ARG A 24 6.50 11.50 9.81
CA ARG A 24 6.81 12.89 10.13
C ARG A 24 5.71 13.56 10.96
N SER A 25 4.46 13.11 10.88
CA SER A 25 3.36 13.71 11.65
C SER A 25 3.35 13.36 13.15
N GLY A 26 4.32 12.56 13.63
CA GLY A 26 4.45 12.21 15.05
C GLY A 26 3.53 11.09 15.52
N ILE A 27 2.84 10.41 14.59
CA ILE A 27 2.02 9.24 14.90
C ILE A 27 2.93 8.04 15.16
N LEU A 28 2.70 7.34 16.27
CA LEU A 28 3.48 6.15 16.63
C LEU A 28 3.01 4.94 15.80
N LEU A 29 3.89 4.46 14.92
CA LEU A 29 3.61 3.34 14.02
C LEU A 29 3.87 2.00 14.72
N ASN A 30 2.82 1.19 14.92
CA ASN A 30 2.98 -0.16 15.48
C ASN A 30 3.46 -1.15 14.41
N PHE A 31 2.83 -1.17 13.25
CA PHE A 31 3.25 -2.00 12.13
C PHE A 31 2.75 -1.46 10.78
N VAL A 32 3.44 -1.89 9.73
CA VAL A 32 3.07 -1.64 8.34
C VAL A 32 2.88 -2.99 7.65
N ARG A 33 1.72 -3.22 7.05
CA ARG A 33 1.41 -4.45 6.31
C ARG A 33 1.01 -4.15 4.88
N ASP A 34 1.57 -4.90 3.93
CA ASP A 34 1.07 -4.93 2.56
C ASP A 34 -0.15 -5.87 2.46
N VAL A 35 -1.23 -5.35 1.92
CA VAL A 35 -2.49 -6.07 1.63
C VAL A 35 -2.81 -6.04 0.13
N THR A 36 -1.79 -5.85 -0.72
CA THR A 36 -1.92 -5.99 -2.18
C THR A 36 -2.33 -7.41 -2.53
N PRO A 37 -3.44 -7.60 -3.28
CA PRO A 37 -3.91 -8.94 -3.61
C PRO A 37 -2.91 -9.65 -4.55
N MET A 38 -2.50 -10.86 -4.16
CA MET A 38 -1.75 -11.76 -5.03
C MET A 38 -2.75 -12.67 -5.77
N PRO A 39 -2.86 -12.59 -7.10
CA PRO A 39 -3.79 -13.44 -7.84
C PRO A 39 -3.23 -14.86 -7.98
N HIS A 40 -4.04 -15.86 -7.63
CA HIS A 40 -3.76 -17.28 -7.89
C HIS A 40 -4.44 -17.73 -9.19
N ASN A 41 -3.94 -17.27 -10.35
CA ASN A 41 -4.49 -17.59 -11.68
C ASN A 41 -6.03 -17.44 -11.79
N GLY A 42 -6.58 -16.40 -11.17
CA GLY A 42 -8.02 -16.10 -11.17
C GLY A 42 -8.52 -15.56 -12.51
N CYS A 43 -9.32 -14.49 -12.47
CA CYS A 43 -9.84 -13.88 -13.71
C CYS A 43 -8.73 -13.38 -14.65
N ARG A 44 -8.94 -13.55 -15.96
CA ARG A 44 -8.05 -13.03 -17.00
C ARG A 44 -7.97 -11.49 -16.92
N PRO A 45 -6.77 -10.88 -16.81
CA PRO A 45 -6.62 -9.43 -16.88
C PRO A 45 -7.11 -8.86 -18.21
N PRO A 46 -7.58 -7.59 -18.23
CA PRO A 46 -8.05 -6.95 -19.45
C PRO A 46 -6.94 -6.88 -20.51
N LYS A 47 -7.34 -6.79 -21.78
CA LYS A 47 -6.42 -6.67 -22.91
C LYS A 47 -5.45 -5.50 -22.68
N LYS A 48 -4.16 -5.74 -22.89
CA LYS A 48 -3.13 -4.69 -22.80
C LYS A 48 -3.51 -3.49 -23.68
N ARG A 49 -3.33 -2.28 -23.16
CA ARG A 49 -3.57 -1.04 -23.89
C ARG A 49 -2.59 -0.95 -25.06
N ARG A 50 -3.07 -0.57 -26.24
CA ARG A 50 -2.26 -0.32 -27.46
C ARG A 50 -1.99 1.17 -27.58
N VAL A 51 -1.13 1.70 -26.72
CA VAL A 51 -0.54 3.04 -26.83
C VAL A 51 0.95 2.84 -26.97
#